data_AF-A0A8H5CIM7-F1
#
_entry.id   AF-A0A8H5CIM7-F1
#
_cell.length_a   1.000
_cell.length_b   1.000
_cell.length_c   1.000
_cell.angle_alpha   90.00
_cell.angle_beta   90.00
_cell.angle_gamma   90.00
#
_symmetry.space_group_name_H-M   'P 1'
#
loop_
_entity.id
_entity.type
_entity.pdbx_description
1 polymer ?
#
loop_
_entity_poly.entity_id
_entity_poly.type
_entity_poly.pdbx_seq_one_letter_code
_entity_poly.pdbx_strand_id
1 'polypeptide(L)'
;MLADAVPVVIVNVSEDRCDGVVISSGTSEPVHVPLPRFSLVKAKEDRNMLGTQLMMHNLRRRAAKPSEEEVLTRAIQRVRVGEAGHRPNPVQDILRNRWEEVVKPIINALGIPRIEYQEAGATFPRIWWCLTGPLAFLPLHAAGLYGSEVPETIHNYAISSYTPNVSSLIARVRGSRLNDNQATSGLFLNSQPSPPGASPIPGTIREVRLINDMAGKTKVRALKAEGDECLEYMEQYSSIYLACHASQDTIDPLQSRFIFHKGSLSLGAIIQRDLKNADLAFLSACETGTGEEKVSDEVVHLAAGMLAAGYCRVVATM
;
A
#
# COMPACT_ATOMS: atom_id res chain seq x y z
N MET A 1 28.59 11.05 3.80
CA MET A 1 27.84 10.23 4.77
C MET A 1 27.10 9.18 3.94
N LEU A 2 27.67 7.99 3.84
CA LEU A 2 27.14 6.91 3.00
C LEU A 2 25.77 6.47 3.55
N ALA A 3 24.81 6.28 2.65
CA ALA A 3 23.44 5.90 2.95
C ALA A 3 23.36 4.79 4.01
N ASP A 4 22.63 5.05 5.08
CA ASP A 4 22.30 4.05 6.09
C ASP A 4 21.81 2.77 5.40
N ALA A 5 22.36 1.63 5.79
CA ALA A 5 22.00 0.33 5.27
C ALA A 5 20.53 0.05 5.57
N VAL A 6 19.63 0.30 4.61
CA VAL A 6 18.20 0.09 4.80
C VAL A 6 17.92 -1.43 4.77
N PRO A 7 17.48 -2.05 5.88
CA PRO A 7 17.22 -3.48 5.91
C PRO A 7 16.04 -3.85 4.99
N VAL A 8 16.23 -4.92 4.24
CA VAL A 8 15.18 -5.62 3.50
C VAL A 8 14.83 -6.87 4.28
N VAL A 9 13.58 -6.96 4.71
CA VAL A 9 13.06 -8.11 5.46
C VAL A 9 12.17 -8.92 4.53
N ILE A 10 12.66 -10.09 4.16
CA ILE A 10 11.89 -11.09 3.42
C ILE A 10 11.19 -11.96 4.45
N VAL A 11 9.87 -12.13 4.35
CA VAL A 11 9.13 -13.04 5.23
C VAL A 11 8.58 -14.19 4.41
N ASN A 12 9.13 -15.37 4.64
CA ASN A 12 8.63 -16.61 4.07
C ASN A 12 7.45 -17.13 4.89
N VAL A 13 6.37 -17.50 4.20
CA VAL A 13 5.16 -18.09 4.81
C VAL A 13 4.92 -19.44 4.17
N SER A 14 5.28 -20.52 4.86
CA SER A 14 5.11 -21.89 4.37
C SER A 14 4.37 -22.79 5.38
N GLU A 15 3.98 -23.99 4.94
CA GLU A 15 3.31 -24.98 5.79
C GLU A 15 4.23 -25.51 6.89
N ASP A 16 5.52 -25.73 6.58
CA ASP A 16 6.48 -26.30 7.51
C ASP A 16 6.96 -25.28 8.56
N ARG A 17 7.35 -24.08 8.10
CA ARG A 17 7.82 -22.99 8.98
C ARG A 17 7.68 -21.61 8.35
N CYS A 18 7.61 -20.60 9.20
CA CYS A 18 7.65 -19.20 8.81
C CYS A 18 8.91 -18.54 9.37
N ASP A 19 9.58 -17.73 8.56
CA ASP A 19 10.86 -17.13 8.90
C ASP A 19 10.98 -15.73 8.32
N GLY A 20 11.62 -14.84 9.06
CA GLY A 20 12.18 -13.59 8.54
C GLY A 20 13.62 -13.80 8.10
N VAL A 21 13.98 -13.26 6.95
CA VAL A 21 15.36 -13.17 6.45
C VAL A 21 15.67 -11.71 6.21
N VAL A 22 16.62 -11.17 6.97
CA VAL A 22 17.02 -9.77 6.88
C VAL A 22 18.29 -9.66 6.06
N ILE A 23 18.24 -8.83 5.02
CA ILE A 23 19.38 -8.48 4.18
C ILE A 23 19.67 -7.00 4.40
N SER A 24 20.90 -6.67 4.80
CA SER A 24 21.35 -5.30 5.01
C SER A 24 22.54 -4.99 4.11
N SER A 25 22.65 -3.73 3.68
CA SER A 25 23.85 -3.28 2.95
C SER A 25 25.08 -3.38 3.86
N GLY A 26 26.17 -3.97 3.35
CA GLY A 26 27.43 -4.10 4.10
C GLY A 26 27.56 -5.33 4.99
N THR A 27 26.53 -6.19 5.09
CA THR A 27 26.62 -7.50 5.74
C THR A 27 26.78 -8.60 4.71
N SER A 28 27.73 -9.51 4.89
CA SER A 28 27.96 -10.64 3.97
C SER A 28 26.93 -11.76 4.12
N GLU A 29 26.34 -11.91 5.31
CA GLU A 29 25.39 -12.98 5.63
C GLU A 29 24.03 -12.40 6.01
N PRO A 30 22.92 -12.97 5.51
CA PRO A 30 21.58 -12.61 5.96
C PRO A 30 21.35 -12.98 7.43
N VAL A 31 20.61 -12.16 8.16
CA VAL A 31 20.17 -12.50 9.53
C VAL A 31 18.87 -13.29 9.45
N HIS A 32 18.88 -14.52 9.95
CA HIS A 32 17.70 -15.37 10.05
C HIS A 32 16.96 -15.11 11.36
N VAL A 33 15.64 -14.90 11.27
CA VAL A 33 14.73 -14.64 12.39
C VAL A 33 13.62 -15.69 12.36
N PRO A 34 13.68 -16.74 13.20
CA PRO A 34 12.61 -17.73 13.29
C PRO A 34 11.30 -17.10 13.78
N LEU A 35 10.17 -17.45 13.16
CA LEU A 35 8.84 -16.96 13.56
C LEU A 35 7.93 -18.11 14.04
N PRO A 36 8.29 -18.82 15.14
CA PRO A 36 7.62 -20.06 15.55
C PRO A 36 6.16 -19.87 16.01
N ARG A 37 5.76 -18.64 16.32
CA ARG A 37 4.38 -18.30 16.71
C ARG A 37 3.50 -17.94 15.52
N PHE A 38 4.07 -17.79 14.34
CA PHE A 38 3.37 -17.47 13.10
C PHE A 38 3.26 -18.70 12.19
N SER A 39 2.18 -18.80 11.43
CA SER A 39 1.97 -19.91 10.49
C SER A 39 1.16 -19.46 9.29
N LEU A 40 1.24 -20.24 8.19
CA LEU A 40 0.41 -20.02 7.01
C LEU A 40 -1.09 -20.04 7.34
N VAL A 41 -1.51 -20.91 8.27
CA VAL A 41 -2.91 -21.01 8.70
C VAL A 41 -3.37 -19.70 9.34
N LYS A 42 -2.62 -19.17 10.31
CA LYS A 42 -2.91 -17.87 10.95
C LYS A 42 -2.94 -16.73 9.93
N ALA A 43 -2.00 -16.73 8.98
CA ALA A 43 -1.96 -15.73 7.91
C ALA A 43 -3.25 -15.73 7.07
N LYS A 44 -3.75 -16.92 6.69
CA LYS A 44 -5.00 -17.09 5.95
C LYS A 44 -6.22 -16.67 6.77
N GLU A 45 -6.27 -17.07 8.04
CA GLU A 45 -7.36 -16.72 8.97
C GLU A 45 -7.47 -15.21 9.16
N ASP A 46 -6.36 -14.54 9.47
CA ASP A 46 -6.33 -13.10 9.69
C ASP A 46 -6.66 -12.32 8.41
N ARG A 47 -6.19 -12.79 7.24
CA ARG A 47 -6.57 -12.21 5.95
C ARG A 47 -8.06 -12.32 5.69
N ASN A 48 -8.64 -13.51 5.90
CA ASN A 48 -10.06 -13.76 5.69
C ASN A 48 -10.92 -12.95 6.67
N MET A 49 -10.47 -12.84 7.92
CA MET A 49 -11.11 -12.00 8.94
C MET A 49 -11.06 -10.53 8.55
N LEU A 50 -9.89 -10.00 8.16
CA LEU A 50 -9.74 -8.63 7.68
C LEU A 50 -10.67 -8.36 6.50
N GLY A 51 -10.71 -9.26 5.51
CA GLY A 51 -11.60 -9.15 4.37
C GLY A 51 -13.08 -9.09 4.77
N THR A 52 -13.48 -9.92 5.74
CA THR A 52 -14.85 -9.91 6.29
C THR A 52 -15.16 -8.58 6.99
N GLN A 53 -14.25 -8.04 7.80
CA GLN A 53 -14.44 -6.73 8.44
C GLN A 53 -14.60 -5.62 7.41
N LEU A 54 -13.74 -5.58 6.39
CA LEU A 54 -13.82 -4.59 5.32
C LEU A 54 -15.14 -4.67 4.54
N MET A 55 -15.65 -5.88 4.29
CA MET A 55 -16.96 -6.08 3.67
C MET A 55 -18.11 -5.58 4.56
N MET A 56 -18.12 -5.96 5.84
CA MET A 56 -19.16 -5.56 6.80
C MET A 56 -19.25 -4.04 6.96
N HIS A 57 -18.10 -3.35 6.91
CA HIS A 57 -18.03 -1.90 7.02
C HIS A 57 -18.20 -1.17 5.67
N ASN A 58 -18.51 -1.88 4.57
CA ASN A 58 -18.62 -1.33 3.21
C ASN A 58 -17.36 -0.57 2.75
N LEU A 59 -16.19 -0.99 3.24
CA LEU A 59 -14.89 -0.45 2.83
C LEU A 59 -14.38 -1.13 1.55
N ARG A 60 -14.94 -2.32 1.20
CA ARG A 60 -14.57 -3.11 0.03
C ARG A 60 -15.37 -2.87 -1.26
N ARG A 61 -16.34 -1.94 -1.26
CA ARG A 61 -17.24 -1.71 -2.41
C ARG A 61 -17.58 -0.24 -2.59
N ARG A 62 -16.97 0.40 -3.61
CA ARG A 62 -17.49 1.66 -4.18
C ARG A 62 -17.77 1.60 -5.69
N ALA A 63 -17.62 0.45 -6.33
CA ALA A 63 -17.74 0.31 -7.79
C ALA A 63 -19.09 -0.22 -8.32
N ALA A 64 -20.04 -0.68 -7.48
CA ALA A 64 -21.34 -1.15 -7.97
C ALA A 64 -22.50 -0.91 -7.00
N LYS A 65 -23.69 -0.59 -7.52
CA LYS A 65 -24.95 -0.53 -6.76
C LYS A 65 -25.20 -1.88 -6.06
N PRO A 66 -25.62 -1.89 -4.80
CA PRO A 66 -25.99 -3.12 -4.08
C PRO A 66 -27.05 -3.94 -4.83
N SER A 67 -26.94 -5.27 -4.83
CA SER A 67 -28.06 -6.14 -5.23
C SER A 67 -29.11 -6.21 -4.10
N GLU A 68 -30.35 -6.60 -4.41
CA GLU A 68 -31.43 -6.70 -3.41
C GLU A 68 -31.13 -7.76 -2.32
N GLU A 69 -30.39 -8.83 -2.65
CA GLU A 69 -29.92 -9.83 -1.68
C GLU A 69 -28.92 -9.24 -0.68
N GLU A 70 -28.02 -8.35 -1.11
CA GLU A 70 -27.09 -7.67 -0.21
C GLU A 70 -27.84 -6.71 0.72
N VAL A 71 -28.93 -6.09 0.26
CA VAL A 71 -29.78 -5.25 1.10
C VAL A 71 -30.53 -6.07 2.15
N LEU A 72 -31.01 -7.26 1.79
CA LEU A 72 -31.70 -8.16 2.72
C LEU A 72 -30.75 -8.73 3.79
N THR A 73 -29.53 -9.08 3.39
CA THR A 73 -28.46 -9.53 4.32
C THR A 73 -28.09 -8.42 5.31
N ARG A 74 -28.06 -7.16 4.85
CA ARG A 74 -27.83 -5.96 5.69
C ARG A 74 -28.91 -5.72 6.74
N ALA A 75 -30.17 -6.00 6.42
CA ALA A 75 -31.27 -5.83 7.36
C ALA A 75 -31.19 -6.86 8.50
N ILE A 76 -30.82 -8.10 8.18
CA ILE A 76 -30.70 -9.20 9.15
C ILE A 76 -29.49 -9.00 10.09
N GLN A 77 -28.38 -8.44 9.60
CA GLN A 77 -27.16 -8.23 10.41
C GLN A 77 -27.24 -7.02 11.34
N ARG A 78 -27.94 -5.94 10.96
CA ARG A 78 -28.12 -4.75 11.82
C ARG A 78 -28.92 -5.04 13.09
N VAL A 79 -29.85 -6.00 13.03
CA VAL A 79 -30.68 -6.41 14.17
C VAL A 79 -29.85 -7.11 15.28
N ARG A 80 -28.64 -7.61 14.98
CA ARG A 80 -27.75 -8.26 15.97
C ARG A 80 -26.78 -7.30 16.68
N VAL A 81 -26.75 -6.02 16.31
CA VAL A 81 -25.86 -5.02 16.94
C VAL A 81 -26.62 -4.28 18.05
N GLY A 82 -27.13 -5.04 19.00
CA GLY A 82 -27.59 -4.55 20.31
C GLY A 82 -26.63 -5.01 21.40
N GLU A 83 -26.42 -4.16 22.40
CA GLU A 83 -25.68 -4.36 23.66
C GLU A 83 -24.17 -4.06 23.66
N ALA A 84 -23.88 -3.05 24.49
CA ALA A 84 -22.58 -2.53 24.88
C ALA A 84 -21.94 -3.43 25.94
N GLY A 85 -20.93 -4.18 25.50
CA GLY A 85 -19.88 -4.79 26.31
C GLY A 85 -18.60 -4.67 25.48
N HIS A 86 -17.42 -4.81 26.11
CA HIS A 86 -16.10 -4.71 25.47
C HIS A 86 -15.99 -5.71 24.29
N ARG A 87 -16.46 -5.32 23.10
CA ARG A 87 -16.44 -6.21 21.93
C ARG A 87 -14.99 -6.28 21.44
N PRO A 88 -14.41 -7.48 21.30
CA PRO A 88 -13.11 -7.63 20.68
C PRO A 88 -13.16 -6.97 19.30
N ASN A 89 -12.20 -6.07 19.03
CA ASN A 89 -12.07 -5.43 17.73
C ASN A 89 -11.19 -6.35 16.86
N PRO A 90 -11.75 -7.10 15.90
CA PRO A 90 -10.99 -8.12 15.19
C PRO A 90 -9.82 -7.54 14.40
N VAL A 91 -9.92 -6.27 13.97
CA VAL A 91 -8.80 -5.57 13.33
C VAL A 91 -7.67 -5.33 14.32
N GLN A 92 -7.97 -4.86 15.55
CA GLN A 92 -6.94 -4.69 16.58
C GLN A 92 -6.29 -6.02 16.97
N ASP A 93 -7.05 -7.12 17.00
CA ASP A 93 -6.51 -8.45 17.26
C ASP A 93 -5.56 -8.90 16.15
N ILE A 94 -5.92 -8.68 14.88
CA ILE A 94 -5.02 -8.93 13.74
C ILE A 94 -3.72 -8.11 13.87
N LEU A 95 -3.82 -6.83 14.19
CA LEU A 95 -2.65 -5.95 14.34
C LEU A 95 -1.77 -6.33 15.53
N ARG A 96 -2.39 -6.75 16.65
CA ARG A 96 -1.70 -7.28 17.84
C ARG A 96 -0.94 -8.56 17.49
N ASN A 97 -1.60 -9.51 16.83
CA ASN A 97 -0.98 -10.77 16.42
C ASN A 97 0.19 -10.52 15.46
N ARG A 98 0.05 -9.61 14.48
CA ARG A 98 1.16 -9.22 13.59
C ARG A 98 2.32 -8.58 14.33
N TRP A 99 2.04 -7.80 15.36
CA TRP A 99 3.07 -7.23 16.21
C TRP A 99 3.85 -8.30 16.95
N GLU A 100 3.15 -9.15 17.70
CA GLU A 100 3.79 -10.13 18.59
C GLU A 100 4.46 -11.28 17.84
N GLU A 101 3.87 -11.74 16.73
CA GLU A 101 4.30 -12.96 16.04
C GLU A 101 5.30 -12.69 14.91
N VAL A 102 5.31 -11.48 14.33
CA VAL A 102 6.13 -11.16 13.14
C VAL A 102 6.99 -9.93 13.36
N VAL A 103 6.38 -8.78 13.60
CA VAL A 103 7.09 -7.49 13.57
C VAL A 103 8.05 -7.31 14.75
N LYS A 104 7.60 -7.54 15.99
CA LYS A 104 8.42 -7.35 17.19
C LYS A 104 9.65 -8.29 17.22
N PRO A 105 9.55 -9.58 16.88
CA PRO A 105 10.72 -10.45 16.71
C PRO A 105 11.76 -9.88 15.74
N ILE A 106 11.32 -9.33 14.61
CA ILE A 106 12.20 -8.75 13.58
C ILE A 106 12.83 -7.45 14.06
N ILE A 107 12.06 -6.56 14.69
CA ILE A 107 12.56 -5.31 15.29
C ILE A 107 13.62 -5.61 16.37
N ASN A 108 13.36 -6.61 17.22
CA ASN A 108 14.31 -7.04 18.25
C ASN A 108 15.60 -7.59 17.63
N ALA A 109 15.50 -8.43 16.59
CA ALA A 109 16.66 -8.98 15.89
C ALA A 109 17.49 -7.90 15.18
N LEU A 110 16.83 -6.85 14.67
CA LEU A 110 17.48 -5.67 14.08
C LEU A 110 18.06 -4.71 15.13
N GLY A 111 17.74 -4.87 16.41
CA GLY A 111 18.19 -3.97 17.47
C GLY A 111 17.67 -2.54 17.34
N ILE A 112 16.54 -2.33 16.66
CA ILE A 112 15.99 -0.98 16.45
C ILE A 112 15.35 -0.50 17.76
N PRO A 113 15.80 0.62 18.34
CA PRO A 113 15.24 1.13 19.58
C PRO A 113 13.86 1.76 19.34
N ARG A 114 13.06 1.82 20.41
CA ARG A 114 11.84 2.63 20.42
C ARG A 114 12.22 4.10 20.47
N ILE A 115 11.57 4.91 19.63
CA ILE A 115 11.73 6.34 19.52
C ILE A 115 10.44 7.02 19.99
N GLU A 116 10.56 7.98 20.88
CA GLU A 116 9.43 8.77 21.38
C GLU A 116 9.26 10.05 20.53
N TYR A 117 8.02 10.35 20.11
CA TYR A 117 7.71 11.50 19.24
C TYR A 117 8.10 12.87 19.79
N GLN A 118 8.38 12.96 21.09
CA GLN A 118 8.73 14.22 21.76
C GLN A 118 10.20 14.62 21.52
N GLU A 119 11.02 13.74 20.93
CA GLU A 119 12.38 14.07 20.55
C GLU A 119 12.39 14.89 19.24
N ALA A 120 12.60 16.21 19.38
CA ALA A 120 12.75 17.11 18.25
C ALA A 120 13.93 16.66 17.37
N GLY A 121 13.64 16.26 16.13
CA GLY A 121 14.65 15.82 15.16
C GLY A 121 14.89 14.30 15.10
N ALA A 122 14.06 13.48 15.76
CA ALA A 122 14.20 12.03 15.71
C ALA A 122 14.11 11.49 14.28
N THR A 123 15.13 10.74 13.86
CA THR A 123 15.20 10.06 12.56
C THR A 123 14.84 8.60 12.70
N PHE A 124 13.77 8.17 12.02
CA PHE A 124 13.36 6.78 12.02
C PHE A 124 14.09 6.00 10.91
N PRO A 125 14.69 4.83 11.21
CA PRO A 125 15.19 3.95 10.17
C PRO A 125 14.02 3.48 9.28
N ARG A 126 14.32 3.12 8.03
CA ARG A 126 13.33 2.52 7.12
C ARG A 126 13.50 1.01 7.10
N ILE A 127 12.39 0.28 7.00
CA ILE A 127 12.39 -1.16 6.73
C ILE A 127 11.66 -1.41 5.41
N TRP A 128 12.25 -2.22 4.53
CA TRP A 128 11.61 -2.74 3.33
C TRP A 128 11.04 -4.14 3.59
N TRP A 129 9.72 -4.26 3.65
CA TRP A 129 8.99 -5.51 3.76
C TRP A 129 8.83 -6.14 2.37
N CYS A 130 9.45 -7.30 2.17
CA CYS A 130 9.24 -8.19 1.03
C CYS A 130 8.41 -9.39 1.51
N LEU A 131 7.09 -9.25 1.46
CA LEU A 131 6.15 -10.22 2.04
C LEU A 131 5.65 -11.18 0.96
N THR A 132 5.44 -12.44 1.32
CA THR A 132 4.88 -13.45 0.42
C THR A 132 3.54 -13.98 0.90
N GLY A 133 2.76 -14.56 -0.04
CA GLY A 133 1.50 -15.23 0.25
C GLY A 133 0.49 -14.35 1.00
N PRO A 134 -0.32 -14.95 1.91
CA PRO A 134 -1.38 -14.22 2.60
C PRO A 134 -0.91 -13.03 3.46
N LEU A 135 0.35 -13.04 3.89
CA LEU A 135 0.91 -11.98 4.75
C LEU A 135 1.05 -10.64 4.02
N ALA A 136 1.25 -10.67 2.71
CA ALA A 136 1.37 -9.46 1.90
C ALA A 136 0.08 -8.64 1.83
N PHE A 137 -1.05 -9.21 2.25
CA PHE A 137 -2.36 -8.53 2.35
C PHE A 137 -2.69 -8.04 3.76
N LEU A 138 -1.70 -8.08 4.67
CA LEU A 138 -1.88 -7.69 6.07
C LEU A 138 -1.08 -6.42 6.41
N PRO A 139 -1.66 -5.52 7.23
CA PRO A 139 -1.09 -4.19 7.49
C PRO A 139 0.06 -4.24 8.50
N LEU A 140 1.20 -4.82 8.12
CA LEU A 140 2.39 -4.86 8.99
C LEU A 140 2.87 -3.47 9.40
N HIS A 141 2.69 -2.46 8.53
CA HIS A 141 2.99 -1.06 8.81
C HIS A 141 2.08 -0.45 9.91
N ALA A 142 0.99 -1.12 10.27
CA ALA A 142 0.11 -0.74 11.38
C ALA A 142 0.12 -1.79 12.50
N ALA A 143 1.05 -2.74 12.50
CA ALA A 143 1.16 -3.71 13.59
C ALA A 143 1.49 -3.00 14.91
N GLY A 144 0.76 -3.34 15.97
CA GLY A 144 1.00 -2.78 17.30
C GLY A 144 0.01 -3.25 18.35
N LEU A 145 0.32 -2.89 19.60
CA LEU A 145 -0.52 -3.06 20.77
C LEU A 145 -1.39 -1.81 20.94
N TYR A 146 -2.61 -1.89 20.44
CA TYR A 146 -3.63 -0.87 20.60
C TYR A 146 -4.42 -1.12 21.90
N GLY A 147 -4.76 -0.05 22.63
CA GLY A 147 -5.60 -0.12 23.83
C GLY A 147 -4.89 0.22 25.16
N SER A 148 -3.59 0.48 25.15
CA SER A 148 -2.89 1.15 26.26
C SER A 148 -2.96 2.68 26.12
N GLU A 149 -2.73 3.41 27.23
CA GLU A 149 -2.61 4.88 27.19
C GLU A 149 -1.52 5.35 26.22
N VAL A 150 -0.43 4.58 26.14
CA VAL A 150 0.64 4.77 25.14
C VAL A 150 0.73 3.52 24.28
N PRO A 151 0.17 3.52 23.05
CA PRO A 151 0.31 2.40 22.14
C PRO A 151 1.77 2.09 21.81
N GLU A 152 2.11 0.81 21.71
CA GLU A 152 3.40 0.34 21.17
C GLU A 152 3.15 -0.16 19.75
N THR A 153 3.61 0.59 18.75
CA THR A 153 3.40 0.24 17.34
C THR A 153 4.71 0.30 16.59
N ILE A 154 4.77 -0.35 15.42
CA ILE A 154 5.94 -0.26 14.53
C ILE A 154 6.33 1.19 14.19
N HIS A 155 5.37 2.12 14.21
CA HIS A 155 5.63 3.53 13.92
C HIS A 155 6.58 4.18 14.95
N ASN A 156 6.66 3.62 16.17
CA ASN A 156 7.63 4.02 17.18
C ASN A 156 9.06 3.52 16.91
N TYR A 157 9.28 2.70 15.89
CA TYR A 157 10.58 2.07 15.63
C TYR A 157 11.11 2.38 14.24
N ALA A 158 10.25 2.32 13.22
CA ALA A 158 10.69 2.44 11.84
C ALA A 158 9.60 2.96 10.88
N ILE A 159 10.06 3.56 9.78
CA ILE A 159 9.22 3.81 8.60
C ILE A 159 9.09 2.49 7.84
N SER A 160 7.88 1.96 7.76
CA SER A 160 7.58 0.78 6.95
C SER A 160 7.42 1.12 5.48
N SER A 161 8.02 0.33 4.60
CA SER A 161 7.83 0.39 3.15
C SER A 161 7.78 -1.02 2.59
N TYR A 162 7.13 -1.21 1.44
CA TYR A 162 6.91 -2.53 0.86
C TYR A 162 7.62 -2.63 -0.48
N THR A 163 8.13 -3.81 -0.78
CA THR A 163 8.70 -4.13 -2.09
C THR A 163 8.15 -5.49 -2.55
N PRO A 164 7.73 -5.62 -3.83
CA PRO A 164 7.18 -6.89 -4.32
C PRO A 164 8.26 -7.98 -4.39
N ASN A 165 9.49 -7.59 -4.69
CA ASN A 165 10.66 -8.47 -4.70
C ASN A 165 11.95 -7.65 -4.54
N VAL A 166 13.04 -8.32 -4.16
CA VAL A 166 14.35 -7.68 -3.95
C VAL A 166 14.88 -7.05 -5.24
N SER A 167 14.62 -7.66 -6.40
CA SER A 167 15.07 -7.17 -7.71
C SER A 167 14.50 -5.79 -8.04
N SER A 168 13.24 -5.51 -7.71
CA SER A 168 12.62 -4.19 -7.87
C SER A 168 13.33 -3.12 -7.04
N LEU A 169 13.75 -3.45 -5.82
CA LEU A 169 14.53 -2.53 -4.98
C LEU A 169 15.93 -2.30 -5.56
N ILE A 170 16.61 -3.35 -6.03
CA ILE A 170 17.93 -3.23 -6.67
C ILE A 170 17.83 -2.39 -7.95
N ALA A 171 16.84 -2.66 -8.80
CA ALA A 171 16.58 -1.91 -10.03
C ALA A 171 16.36 -0.43 -9.71
N ARG A 172 15.59 -0.13 -8.65
CA ARG A 172 15.42 1.23 -8.14
C ARG A 172 16.74 1.85 -7.71
N VAL A 173 17.57 1.19 -6.90
CA VAL A 173 18.85 1.76 -6.43
C VAL A 173 19.82 2.00 -7.60
N ARG A 174 19.78 1.15 -8.62
CA ARG A 174 20.58 1.32 -9.84
C ARG A 174 20.04 2.44 -10.75
N GLY A 175 18.72 2.55 -10.86
CA GLY A 175 18.01 3.56 -11.66
C GLY A 175 17.85 4.92 -10.97
N SER A 176 18.01 4.99 -9.64
CA SER A 176 17.94 6.24 -8.86
C SER A 176 19.15 7.15 -9.04
N ARG A 177 20.05 6.85 -9.99
CA ARG A 177 20.90 7.87 -10.61
C ARG A 177 19.96 8.72 -11.45
N LEU A 178 19.28 9.63 -10.76
CA LEU A 178 18.12 10.42 -11.17
C LEU A 178 18.20 10.84 -12.64
N ASN A 179 17.08 10.67 -13.34
CA ASN A 179 16.81 11.37 -14.58
C ASN A 179 16.90 12.88 -14.30
N ASP A 180 18.06 13.47 -14.59
CA ASP A 180 18.31 14.93 -14.61
C ASP A 180 17.53 15.64 -15.73
N ASN A 181 16.56 14.96 -16.35
CA ASN A 181 15.73 15.51 -17.39
C ASN A 181 14.72 16.48 -16.78
N GLN A 182 15.17 17.72 -16.61
CA GLN A 182 14.38 18.84 -16.11
C GLN A 182 13.10 19.06 -16.92
N ALA A 183 13.06 18.62 -18.19
CA ALA A 183 11.88 18.74 -19.04
C ALA A 183 10.69 17.88 -18.58
N THR A 184 10.96 16.72 -17.96
CA THR A 184 9.93 15.80 -17.45
C THR A 184 9.73 15.90 -15.94
N SER A 185 10.56 16.67 -15.24
CA SER A 185 10.40 16.91 -13.81
C SER A 185 9.13 17.73 -13.53
N GLY A 186 8.14 17.11 -12.89
CA GLY A 186 6.91 17.78 -12.51
C GLY A 186 5.85 16.84 -11.96
N LEU A 187 4.69 17.41 -11.63
CA LEU A 187 3.56 16.72 -11.03
C LEU A 187 2.31 16.78 -11.92
N PHE A 188 1.87 15.65 -12.43
CA PHE A 188 0.57 15.51 -13.06
C PHE A 188 -0.50 15.14 -12.02
N LEU A 189 -1.58 15.90 -11.99
CA LEU A 189 -2.69 15.76 -11.05
C LEU A 189 -3.96 15.40 -11.82
N ASN A 190 -4.55 14.25 -11.51
CA ASN A 190 -5.82 13.84 -12.10
C ASN A 190 -6.88 13.64 -11.00
N SER A 191 -8.05 14.27 -11.17
CA SER A 191 -9.18 14.17 -10.25
C SER A 191 -10.40 13.63 -11.00
N GLN A 192 -11.03 12.57 -10.47
CA GLN A 192 -12.21 11.95 -11.05
C GLN A 192 -13.33 11.87 -10.01
N PRO A 193 -14.01 13.00 -9.73
CA PRO A 193 -14.98 13.08 -8.64
C PRO A 193 -16.26 12.30 -8.89
N SER A 194 -16.70 12.18 -10.14
CA SER A 194 -18.01 11.59 -10.48
C SER A 194 -17.93 10.81 -11.81
N PRO A 195 -17.14 9.74 -11.91
CA PRO A 195 -17.14 8.93 -13.12
C PRO A 195 -18.45 8.14 -13.23
N PRO A 196 -19.01 7.95 -14.45
CA PRO A 196 -20.22 7.16 -14.65
C PRO A 196 -20.09 5.74 -14.07
N GLY A 197 -21.13 5.28 -13.38
CA GLY A 197 -21.15 3.93 -12.79
C GLY A 197 -20.52 3.79 -11.40
N ALA A 198 -19.83 4.82 -10.89
CA ALA A 198 -19.29 4.83 -9.53
C ALA A 198 -19.96 5.89 -8.64
N SER A 199 -19.78 5.74 -7.32
CA SER A 199 -20.32 6.70 -6.34
C SER A 199 -19.49 8.00 -6.34
N PRO A 200 -20.10 9.20 -6.19
CA PRO A 200 -19.35 10.45 -6.18
C PRO A 200 -18.33 10.54 -5.03
N ILE A 201 -17.14 11.04 -5.33
CA ILE A 201 -16.03 11.35 -4.41
C ILE A 201 -15.61 12.82 -4.54
N PRO A 202 -16.50 13.79 -4.23
CA PRO A 202 -16.27 15.23 -4.47
C PRO A 202 -15.09 15.80 -3.67
N GLY A 203 -14.65 15.11 -2.61
CA GLY A 203 -13.45 15.49 -1.85
C GLY A 203 -12.18 15.56 -2.69
N THR A 204 -12.10 14.76 -3.77
CA THR A 204 -10.94 14.73 -4.70
C THR A 204 -10.69 16.08 -5.38
N ILE A 205 -11.75 16.85 -5.65
CA ILE A 205 -11.65 18.21 -6.23
C ILE A 205 -10.85 19.11 -5.29
N ARG A 206 -11.19 19.09 -4.00
CA ARG A 206 -10.52 19.91 -2.98
C ARG A 206 -9.09 19.42 -2.75
N GLU A 207 -8.89 18.12 -2.64
CA GLU A 207 -7.58 17.46 -2.48
C GLU A 207 -6.60 17.89 -3.59
N VAL A 208 -6.97 17.68 -4.85
CA VAL A 208 -6.13 18.01 -6.00
C VAL A 208 -5.90 19.52 -6.12
N ARG A 209 -6.92 20.34 -5.85
CA ARG A 209 -6.75 21.80 -5.83
C ARG A 209 -5.70 22.25 -4.82
N LEU A 210 -5.77 21.74 -3.59
CA LEU A 210 -4.81 22.10 -2.53
C LEU A 210 -3.38 21.70 -2.90
N ILE A 211 -3.20 20.54 -3.52
CA ILE A 211 -1.89 20.07 -3.98
C ILE A 211 -1.38 20.95 -5.13
N ASN A 212 -2.23 21.29 -6.09
CA ASN A 212 -1.87 22.20 -7.19
C ASN A 212 -1.45 23.59 -6.68
N ASP A 213 -2.21 24.15 -5.73
CA ASP A 213 -1.90 25.43 -5.10
C ASP A 213 -0.55 25.38 -4.37
N MET A 214 -0.25 24.27 -3.68
CA MET A 214 1.03 24.04 -3.04
C MET A 214 2.17 23.90 -4.03
N ALA A 215 1.98 23.17 -5.14
CA ALA A 215 2.97 23.05 -6.20
C ALA A 215 3.33 24.42 -6.81
N GLY A 216 2.33 25.29 -7.01
CA GLY A 216 2.57 26.67 -7.45
C GLY A 216 3.40 27.48 -6.46
N LYS A 217 3.11 27.37 -5.15
CA LYS A 217 3.87 28.05 -4.08
C LYS A 217 5.33 27.57 -3.99
N THR A 218 5.57 26.28 -4.23
CA THR A 218 6.92 25.68 -4.21
C THR A 218 7.61 25.71 -5.57
N LYS A 219 6.99 26.31 -6.60
CA LYS A 219 7.50 26.39 -7.97
C LYS A 219 7.73 25.02 -8.63
N VAL A 220 6.99 24.00 -8.22
CA VAL A 220 6.95 22.70 -8.89
C VAL A 220 6.08 22.83 -10.14
N ARG A 221 6.61 22.43 -11.30
CA ARG A 221 5.82 22.33 -12.54
C ARG A 221 4.68 21.34 -12.31
N ALA A 222 3.44 21.78 -12.42
CA ALA A 222 2.29 20.92 -12.23
C ALA A 222 1.23 21.13 -13.32
N LEU A 223 0.55 20.05 -13.69
CA LEU A 223 -0.62 20.08 -14.57
C LEU A 223 -1.77 19.38 -13.88
N LYS A 224 -2.88 20.09 -13.72
CA LYS A 224 -4.15 19.51 -13.30
C LYS A 224 -5.00 19.21 -14.54
N ALA A 225 -5.40 17.96 -14.72
CA ALA A 225 -6.37 17.56 -15.73
C ALA A 225 -7.57 16.82 -15.10
N GLU A 226 -8.74 17.00 -15.69
CA GLU A 226 -9.99 16.32 -15.29
C GLU A 226 -10.48 15.35 -16.40
N GLY A 227 -9.59 14.97 -17.33
CA GLY A 227 -9.90 14.16 -18.52
C GLY A 227 -9.12 12.85 -18.62
N ASP A 228 -9.36 12.14 -19.72
CA ASP A 228 -8.92 10.75 -19.95
C ASP A 228 -7.55 10.61 -20.65
N GLU A 229 -6.94 11.73 -21.06
CA GLU A 229 -5.61 11.83 -21.70
C GLU A 229 -4.45 11.54 -20.71
N CYS A 230 -4.64 10.60 -19.80
CA CYS A 230 -3.77 10.35 -18.67
C CYS A 230 -2.39 9.83 -19.09
N LEU A 231 -2.32 8.92 -20.07
CA LEU A 231 -1.05 8.29 -20.47
C LEU A 231 -0.03 9.26 -21.06
N GLU A 232 -0.48 10.21 -21.89
CA GLU A 232 0.42 11.20 -22.50
C GLU A 232 1.03 12.12 -21.44
N TYR A 233 0.24 12.52 -20.43
CA TYR A 233 0.77 13.29 -19.31
C TYR A 233 1.64 12.44 -18.37
N MET A 234 1.35 11.15 -18.20
CA MET A 234 2.23 10.25 -17.43
C MET A 234 3.63 10.10 -18.05
N GLU A 235 3.78 10.26 -19.37
CA GLU A 235 5.09 10.27 -20.05
C GLU A 235 5.83 11.61 -19.87
N GLN A 236 5.08 12.71 -19.79
CA GLN A 236 5.62 14.07 -19.69
C GLN A 236 5.97 14.49 -18.26
N TYR A 237 5.44 13.82 -17.24
CA TYR A 237 5.60 14.18 -15.84
C TYR A 237 6.17 13.00 -15.04
N SER A 238 7.26 13.24 -14.32
CA SER A 238 7.91 12.20 -13.51
C SER A 238 7.09 11.79 -12.29
N SER A 239 6.21 12.66 -11.81
CA SER A 239 5.34 12.37 -10.67
C SER A 239 3.87 12.50 -11.05
N ILE A 240 3.04 11.60 -10.53
CA ILE A 240 1.60 11.62 -10.71
C ILE A 240 0.86 11.58 -9.38
N TYR A 241 -0.35 12.11 -9.41
CA TYR A 241 -1.31 12.05 -8.32
C TYR A 241 -2.68 11.72 -8.90
N LEU A 242 -3.15 10.50 -8.63
CA LEU A 242 -4.43 10.01 -9.13
C LEU A 242 -5.44 9.99 -7.99
N ALA A 243 -6.41 10.91 -8.02
CA ALA A 243 -7.52 10.99 -7.08
C ALA A 243 -8.80 10.49 -7.76
N CYS A 244 -9.02 9.18 -7.71
CA CYS A 244 -10.05 8.52 -8.51
C CYS A 244 -10.52 7.21 -7.85
N HIS A 245 -11.50 6.55 -8.45
CA HIS A 245 -11.78 5.15 -8.11
C HIS A 245 -10.79 4.24 -8.81
N ALA A 246 -10.49 3.11 -8.17
CA ALA A 246 -9.76 2.02 -8.77
C ALA A 246 -10.57 0.73 -8.64
N SER A 247 -10.36 -0.19 -9.57
CA SER A 247 -10.91 -1.53 -9.53
C SER A 247 -9.79 -2.51 -9.75
N GLN A 248 -9.65 -3.48 -8.85
CA GLN A 248 -8.77 -4.62 -9.07
C GLN A 248 -9.53 -5.74 -9.81
N ASP A 249 -8.84 -6.39 -10.74
CA ASP A 249 -9.34 -7.57 -11.42
C ASP A 249 -8.62 -8.79 -10.86
N THR A 250 -9.38 -9.67 -10.22
CA THR A 250 -8.89 -10.87 -9.52
C THR A 250 -8.83 -12.09 -10.43
N ILE A 251 -8.86 -11.91 -11.74
CA ILE A 251 -8.72 -13.00 -12.72
C ILE A 251 -7.55 -12.67 -13.63
N ASP A 252 -7.51 -11.43 -14.11
CA ASP A 252 -6.38 -10.90 -14.86
C ASP A 252 -5.91 -9.58 -14.23
N PRO A 253 -4.88 -9.60 -13.36
CA PRO A 253 -4.40 -8.41 -12.66
C PRO A 253 -4.02 -7.25 -13.59
N LEU A 254 -3.65 -7.50 -14.85
CA LEU A 254 -3.36 -6.46 -15.84
C LEU A 254 -4.62 -5.68 -16.27
N GLN A 255 -5.82 -6.23 -16.05
CA GLN A 255 -7.10 -5.55 -16.26
C GLN A 255 -7.55 -4.71 -15.05
N SER A 256 -6.80 -4.75 -13.95
CA SER A 256 -6.97 -3.77 -12.87
C SER A 256 -6.81 -2.37 -13.43
N ARG A 257 -7.65 -1.43 -12.99
CA ARG A 257 -7.78 -0.14 -13.69
C ARG A 257 -8.15 1.02 -12.78
N PHE A 258 -7.73 2.21 -13.17
CA PHE A 258 -8.25 3.47 -12.65
C PHE A 258 -9.49 3.88 -13.44
N ILE A 259 -10.55 4.30 -12.76
CA ILE A 259 -11.85 4.62 -13.37
C ILE A 259 -11.96 6.13 -13.57
N PHE A 260 -12.13 6.54 -14.82
CA PHE A 260 -12.21 7.94 -15.27
C PHE A 260 -13.59 8.26 -15.85
N HIS A 261 -13.85 9.53 -16.14
CA HIS A 261 -15.17 9.97 -16.59
C HIS A 261 -15.59 9.39 -17.96
N LYS A 262 -14.68 9.21 -18.93
CA LYS A 262 -15.03 8.62 -20.24
C LYS A 262 -14.42 7.24 -20.48
N GLY A 263 -13.94 6.57 -19.44
CA GLY A 263 -13.39 5.24 -19.57
C GLY A 263 -12.59 4.79 -18.35
N SER A 264 -11.56 4.00 -18.61
CA SER A 264 -10.67 3.51 -17.57
C SER A 264 -9.27 3.33 -18.11
N LEU A 265 -8.27 3.48 -17.25
CA LEU A 265 -6.89 3.24 -17.58
C LEU A 265 -6.44 1.92 -16.93
N SER A 266 -6.25 0.88 -17.75
CA SER A 266 -5.81 -0.43 -17.27
C SER A 266 -4.32 -0.44 -16.95
N LEU A 267 -3.96 -1.29 -16.00
CA LEU A 267 -2.58 -1.47 -15.56
C LEU A 267 -1.70 -1.99 -16.69
N GLY A 268 -2.22 -2.92 -17.51
CA GLY A 268 -1.52 -3.41 -18.70
C GLY A 268 -1.18 -2.29 -19.68
N ALA A 269 -2.10 -1.33 -19.90
CA ALA A 269 -1.83 -0.18 -20.77
C ALA A 269 -0.74 0.74 -20.19
N ILE A 270 -0.70 0.92 -18.86
CA ILE A 270 0.34 1.71 -18.20
C ILE A 270 1.70 1.02 -18.32
N ILE A 271 1.78 -0.28 -18.04
CA ILE A 271 3.03 -1.06 -18.12
C ILE A 271 3.59 -1.07 -19.54
N GLN A 272 2.73 -1.22 -20.55
CA GLN A 272 3.14 -1.22 -21.96
C GLN A 272 3.73 0.12 -22.43
N ARG A 273 3.45 1.23 -21.72
CA ARG A 273 4.04 2.53 -22.07
C ARG A 273 5.52 2.68 -21.68
N ASP A 274 6.06 1.81 -20.83
CA ASP A 274 7.47 1.85 -20.38
C ASP A 274 7.88 3.28 -19.95
N LEU A 275 7.33 3.75 -18.82
CA LEU A 275 7.46 5.13 -18.39
C LEU A 275 8.86 5.40 -17.80
N LYS A 276 9.86 5.58 -18.67
CA LYS A 276 11.29 5.71 -18.31
C LYS A 276 11.61 6.87 -17.36
N ASN A 277 10.76 7.90 -17.36
CA ASN A 277 10.93 9.10 -16.54
C ASN A 277 10.09 9.07 -15.25
N ALA A 278 9.37 7.98 -14.98
CA ALA A 278 8.48 7.85 -13.84
C ALA A 278 9.26 7.71 -12.52
N ASP A 279 8.86 8.50 -11.53
CA ASP A 279 9.51 8.57 -10.22
C ASP A 279 8.50 8.31 -9.12
N LEU A 280 7.47 9.15 -8.95
CA LEU A 280 6.48 9.03 -7.88
C LEU A 280 5.06 8.86 -8.40
N ALA A 281 4.38 7.77 -8.03
CA ALA A 281 2.94 7.66 -8.18
C ALA A 281 2.26 7.74 -6.82
N PHE A 282 1.45 8.77 -6.62
CA PHE A 282 0.55 8.85 -5.46
C PHE A 282 -0.85 8.42 -5.89
N LEU A 283 -1.32 7.30 -5.34
CA LEU A 283 -2.60 6.71 -5.69
C LEU A 283 -3.61 6.99 -4.56
N SER A 284 -4.29 8.14 -4.65
CA SER A 284 -5.44 8.45 -3.80
C SER A 284 -6.68 7.75 -4.37
N ALA A 285 -6.63 6.43 -4.35
CA ALA A 285 -7.68 5.55 -4.85
C ALA A 285 -7.81 4.32 -3.95
N CYS A 286 -9.03 3.79 -3.84
CA CYS A 286 -9.35 2.66 -2.99
C CYS A 286 -8.58 1.39 -3.42
N GLU A 287 -8.13 0.59 -2.45
CA GLU A 287 -7.62 -0.77 -2.64
C GLU A 287 -6.43 -0.87 -3.60
N THR A 288 -5.58 0.14 -3.65
CA THR A 288 -4.46 0.18 -4.60
C THR A 288 -3.29 -0.73 -4.21
N GLY A 289 -3.26 -1.21 -2.96
CA GLY A 289 -2.29 -2.16 -2.40
C GLY A 289 -2.85 -3.55 -2.03
N THR A 290 -4.13 -3.83 -2.31
CA THR A 290 -4.79 -5.06 -1.88
C THR A 290 -4.85 -6.07 -3.03
N GLY A 291 -3.86 -6.94 -3.22
CA GLY A 291 -3.85 -7.93 -4.33
C GLY A 291 -4.62 -9.24 -4.05
N GLU A 292 -4.33 -10.31 -4.81
CA GLU A 292 -5.12 -11.56 -4.85
C GLU A 292 -4.44 -12.82 -4.29
N GLU A 293 -5.25 -13.83 -3.95
CA GLU A 293 -4.86 -15.15 -3.43
C GLU A 293 -4.31 -16.14 -4.47
N LYS A 294 -4.74 -16.08 -5.74
CA LYS A 294 -4.42 -17.12 -6.73
C LYS A 294 -3.10 -16.92 -7.46
N VAL A 295 -2.46 -15.76 -7.32
CA VAL A 295 -1.11 -15.52 -7.86
C VAL A 295 -0.12 -15.85 -6.75
N SER A 296 0.47 -17.03 -6.83
CA SER A 296 0.97 -17.78 -5.67
C SER A 296 2.13 -17.16 -4.92
N ASP A 297 2.93 -16.26 -5.51
CA ASP A 297 4.15 -15.78 -4.86
C ASP A 297 4.48 -14.29 -5.09
N GLU A 298 3.80 -13.62 -6.03
CA GLU A 298 4.02 -12.20 -6.33
C GLU A 298 2.70 -11.44 -6.22
N VAL A 299 2.65 -10.46 -5.33
CA VAL A 299 1.44 -9.65 -5.17
C VAL A 299 1.30 -8.66 -6.33
N VAL A 300 0.41 -8.98 -7.27
CA VAL A 300 0.04 -8.07 -8.35
C VAL A 300 -1.15 -7.22 -7.92
N HIS A 301 -0.88 -6.16 -7.16
CA HIS A 301 -1.82 -5.07 -6.91
C HIS A 301 -1.44 -3.83 -7.74
N LEU A 302 -2.35 -2.87 -7.91
CA LEU A 302 -2.11 -1.66 -8.72
C LEU A 302 -0.78 -0.98 -8.40
N ALA A 303 -0.41 -0.84 -7.12
CA ALA A 303 0.86 -0.23 -6.74
C ALA A 303 2.11 -1.02 -7.19
N ALA A 304 2.09 -2.35 -7.20
CA ALA A 304 3.18 -3.17 -7.71
C ALA A 304 3.26 -3.06 -9.24
N GLY A 305 2.10 -2.99 -9.90
CA GLY A 305 2.01 -2.71 -11.32
C GLY A 305 2.57 -1.33 -11.70
N MET A 306 2.36 -0.30 -10.87
CA MET A 306 2.97 1.01 -11.09
C MET A 306 4.51 0.96 -10.96
N LEU A 307 5.05 0.18 -10.03
CA LEU A 307 6.49 -0.08 -9.96
C LEU A 307 6.99 -0.78 -11.24
N ALA A 308 6.24 -1.78 -11.72
CA ALA A 308 6.56 -2.49 -12.97
C ALA A 308 6.47 -1.59 -14.21
N ALA A 309 5.62 -0.57 -14.19
CA ALA A 309 5.50 0.43 -15.25
C ALA A 309 6.65 1.46 -15.28
N GLY A 310 7.53 1.44 -14.28
CA GLY A 310 8.72 2.30 -14.23
C GLY A 310 8.75 3.28 -13.05
N TYR A 311 7.67 3.42 -12.26
CA TYR A 311 7.71 4.31 -11.10
C TYR A 311 8.68 3.80 -10.04
N CYS A 312 9.57 4.68 -9.56
CA CYS A 312 10.52 4.34 -8.49
C CYS A 312 9.87 4.24 -7.10
N ARG A 313 8.76 4.96 -6.91
CA ARG A 313 8.09 5.15 -5.62
C ARG A 313 6.58 5.18 -5.83
N VAL A 314 5.85 4.47 -4.99
CA VAL A 314 4.40 4.45 -5.02
C VAL A 314 3.85 4.63 -3.61
N VAL A 315 2.89 5.54 -3.45
CA VAL A 315 2.07 5.65 -2.25
C VAL A 315 0.68 5.16 -2.59
N ALA A 316 0.19 4.20 -1.80
CA ALA A 316 -1.06 3.51 -2.06
C ALA A 316 -1.79 3.21 -0.75
N THR A 317 -3.05 2.80 -0.85
CA THR A 317 -3.89 2.40 0.28
C THR A 317 -4.08 0.89 0.28
N MET A 318 -4.09 0.28 1.47
CA MET A 318 -4.24 -1.16 1.67
C MET A 318 -5.48 -1.47 2.51
#